data_AF-A0A2K3K722-F1
#
_entry.id   AF-A0A2K3K722-F1
#
_cell.length_a   1.000
_cell.length_b   1.000
_cell.length_c   1.000
_cell.angle_alpha   90.00
_cell.angle_beta   90.00
_cell.angle_gamma   90.00
#
_symmetry.space_group_name_H-M   'P 1'
#
loop_
_entity.id
_entity.type
_entity.pdbx_description
1 polymer ?
#
loop_
_entity_poly.entity_id
_entity_poly.type
_entity_poly.pdbx_seq_one_letter_code
_entity_poly.pdbx_strand_id
1 'polypeptide(L)'
;WSSWIAWAEYWHNTTYHVSIGKTPFEVVYGRQAPSIVRFSSNETKVAAVALELNERDEALNQLKLHLQKAQEQMLAYANKKIRDLCFDIGEWVFLKLRPHRQQSVVKRINQKLAARFFGPFQIVAKVGPVAYKLQLPASSKIH
;
A
#
# COMPACT_ATOMS: atom_id res chain seq x y z
N TRP A 1 -8.52 14.35 16.89
CA TRP A 1 -8.41 13.43 15.74
C TRP A 1 -9.64 12.53 15.64
N SER A 2 -10.17 12.01 16.76
CA SER A 2 -11.39 11.18 16.79
C SER A 2 -12.62 11.84 16.15
N SER A 3 -12.83 13.14 16.39
CA SER A 3 -13.91 13.93 15.77
C SER A 3 -13.83 14.03 14.25
N TRP A 4 -12.67 13.76 13.66
CA TRP A 4 -12.41 13.86 12.21
C TRP A 4 -12.42 12.49 11.52
N ILE A 5 -12.57 11.38 12.27
CA ILE A 5 -12.58 10.04 11.70
C ILE A 5 -13.72 9.87 10.70
N ALA A 6 -14.94 10.32 11.05
CA ALA A 6 -16.09 10.20 10.17
C ALA A 6 -15.88 10.94 8.84
N TRP A 7 -15.25 12.13 8.88
CA TRP A 7 -14.90 12.89 7.69
C TRP A 7 -13.81 12.23 6.85
N ALA A 8 -12.80 11.64 7.49
CA ALA A 8 -11.75 10.90 6.81
C ALA A 8 -12.29 9.61 6.14
N GLU A 9 -13.16 8.88 6.82
CA GLU A 9 -13.83 7.68 6.29
C GLU A 9 -14.73 8.03 5.11
N TYR A 10 -15.58 9.04 5.26
CA TYR A 10 -16.42 9.54 4.18
C TYR A 10 -15.58 9.92 2.95
N TRP A 11 -14.51 10.69 3.15
CA TRP A 11 -13.63 11.10 2.05
C TRP A 11 -12.95 9.90 1.38
N HIS A 12 -12.41 8.95 2.16
CA HIS A 12 -11.80 7.73 1.62
C HIS A 12 -12.78 6.92 0.77
N ASN A 13 -14.01 6.75 1.24
CA ASN A 13 -15.04 5.98 0.54
C ASN A 13 -15.53 6.67 -0.74
N THR A 14 -15.51 8.00 -0.80
CA THR A 14 -15.99 8.79 -1.94
C THR A 14 -14.91 9.18 -2.95
N THR A 15 -13.63 8.97 -2.62
CA THR A 15 -12.51 9.36 -3.49
C THR A 15 -12.23 8.29 -4.55
N TYR A 16 -11.89 8.73 -5.76
CA TYR A 16 -11.54 7.84 -6.86
C TYR A 16 -10.20 7.14 -6.61
N HIS A 17 -10.18 5.82 -6.69
CA HIS A 17 -8.97 5.02 -6.57
C HIS A 17 -8.51 4.56 -7.96
N VAL A 18 -7.34 5.04 -8.40
CA VAL A 18 -6.78 4.76 -9.73
C VAL A 18 -6.58 3.26 -9.98
N SER A 19 -6.15 2.50 -8.96
CA SER A 19 -5.93 1.05 -9.08
C SER A 19 -7.23 0.24 -9.28
N ILE A 20 -8.35 0.75 -8.76
CA ILE A 20 -9.65 0.08 -8.80
C ILE A 20 -10.50 0.63 -9.97
N GLY A 21 -10.18 1.84 -10.46
CA GLY A 21 -10.93 2.53 -11.50
C GLY A 21 -12.29 3.07 -11.03
N LYS A 22 -12.56 3.05 -9.71
CA LYS A 22 -13.84 3.42 -9.08
C LYS A 22 -13.62 3.96 -7.67
N THR A 23 -14.67 4.50 -7.05
CA THR A 23 -14.66 4.84 -5.62
C THR A 23 -14.95 3.58 -4.78
N PRO A 24 -14.36 3.42 -3.58
CA PRO A 24 -14.67 2.29 -2.70
C PRO A 24 -16.17 2.17 -2.40
N PHE A 25 -16.88 3.28 -2.25
CA PHE A 25 -18.33 3.31 -2.08
C PHE A 25 -19.08 2.69 -3.27
N GLU A 26 -18.71 3.05 -4.49
CA GLU A 26 -19.33 2.50 -5.69
C GLU A 26 -19.08 1.00 -5.83
N VAL A 27 -17.90 0.52 -5.45
CA VAL A 27 -17.57 -0.91 -5.46
C VAL A 27 -18.44 -1.69 -4.48
N VAL A 28 -18.69 -1.14 -3.29
CA VAL A 28 -19.49 -1.80 -2.26
C VAL A 28 -20.99 -1.74 -2.55
N TYR A 29 -21.49 -0.59 -3.02
CA TYR A 29 -22.92 -0.31 -3.11
C TYR A 29 -23.48 -0.26 -4.54
N GLY A 30 -22.63 -0.36 -5.57
CA GLY A 30 -23.05 -0.36 -6.98
C GLY A 30 -23.64 0.98 -7.47
N ARG A 31 -23.52 2.05 -6.69
CA ARG A 31 -24.03 3.40 -7.01
C ARG A 31 -23.00 4.46 -6.65
N GLN A 32 -23.09 5.62 -7.28
CA GLN A 32 -22.22 6.75 -6.95
C GLN A 32 -22.46 7.23 -5.51
N ALA A 33 -21.39 7.66 -4.86
CA ALA A 33 -21.50 8.26 -3.54
C ALA A 33 -22.33 9.55 -3.60
N PRO A 34 -23.21 9.80 -2.61
CA PRO A 34 -23.91 11.07 -2.50
C PRO A 34 -22.88 12.21 -2.43
N SER A 35 -23.06 13.28 -3.21
CA SER A 35 -22.20 14.45 -3.09
C SER A 35 -22.61 15.29 -1.87
N ILE A 36 -21.63 15.72 -1.08
CA ILE A 36 -21.89 16.77 -0.10
C ILE A 36 -21.93 18.09 -0.85
N VAL A 37 -23.07 18.79 -0.73
CA VAL A 37 -23.24 20.12 -1.28
C VAL A 37 -22.31 21.08 -0.52
N ARG A 38 -21.53 21.87 -1.28
CA ARG A 38 -20.69 22.94 -0.74
C ARG A 38 -21.60 24.00 -0.14
N PHE A 39 -21.24 24.52 1.03
CA PHE A 39 -22.03 25.56 1.66
C PHE A 39 -21.98 26.83 0.80
N SER A 40 -23.15 27.40 0.48
CA SER A 40 -23.24 28.73 -0.10
C SER A 40 -23.69 29.71 0.97
N SER A 41 -23.03 30.86 1.08
CA SER A 41 -23.22 31.85 2.17
C SER A 41 -24.65 32.37 2.34
N ASN A 42 -25.55 32.07 1.41
CA ASN A 42 -26.92 32.56 1.37
C ASN A 42 -27.95 31.53 1.89
N GLU A 43 -27.54 30.33 2.31
CA GLU A 43 -28.45 29.21 2.62
C GLU A 43 -28.96 29.18 4.07
N THR A 44 -28.25 29.78 5.03
CA THR A 44 -28.63 29.72 6.46
C THR A 44 -28.73 31.09 7.10
N LYS A 45 -29.85 31.35 7.78
CA LYS A 45 -30.10 32.57 8.57
C LYS A 45 -29.36 32.59 9.92
N VAL A 46 -28.75 31.47 10.31
CA VAL A 46 -28.09 31.29 11.61
C VAL A 46 -26.57 31.40 11.44
N ALA A 47 -25.97 32.42 12.05
CA ALA A 47 -24.55 32.73 11.92
C ALA A 47 -23.62 31.61 12.43
N ALA A 48 -24.00 30.92 13.52
CA ALA A 48 -23.22 29.82 14.08
C ALA A 48 -23.08 28.64 13.09
N VAL A 49 -24.19 28.27 12.44
CA VAL A 49 -24.21 27.17 11.45
C VAL A 49 -23.40 27.55 10.20
N ALA A 50 -23.48 28.81 9.77
CA ALA A 50 -22.68 29.29 8.64
C ALA A 50 -21.16 29.24 8.92
N LEU A 51 -20.76 29.52 10.17
CA LEU A 51 -19.36 29.44 10.57
C LEU A 51 -18.85 27.99 10.58
N GLU A 52 -19.60 27.07 11.20
CA GLU A 52 -19.25 25.64 11.22
C GLU A 52 -19.15 25.03 9.81
N LEU A 53 -20.05 25.41 8.90
CA LEU A 53 -20.04 24.93 7.53
C LEU A 53 -18.84 25.46 6.72
N ASN A 54 -18.43 26.71 6.96
CA ASN A 54 -17.21 27.27 6.36
C ASN A 54 -15.95 26.57 6.90
N GLU A 55 -15.87 26.36 8.21
CA GLU A 55 -14.75 25.63 8.83
C GLU A 55 -14.65 24.19 8.31
N ARG A 56 -15.80 23.52 8.12
CA ARG A 56 -15.87 22.19 7.50
C ARG A 56 -15.30 22.20 6.08
N ASP A 57 -15.73 23.14 5.25
CA ASP A 57 -15.31 23.21 3.85
C ASP A 57 -13.82 23.55 3.72
N GLU A 58 -13.28 24.42 4.59
CA GLU A 58 -11.85 24.67 4.69
C GLU A 58 -11.07 23.41 5.11
N ALA A 59 -11.51 22.72 6.15
CA ALA A 59 -10.88 21.50 6.63
C ALA A 59 -10.88 20.40 5.55
N LEU A 60 -11.97 20.25 4.80
CA LEU A 60 -12.04 19.31 3.67
C LEU A 60 -11.06 19.66 2.56
N ASN A 61 -10.88 20.95 2.24
CA ASN A 61 -9.91 21.41 1.25
C ASN A 61 -8.46 21.13 1.69
N GLN A 62 -8.13 21.44 2.95
CA GLN A 62 -6.81 21.16 3.51
C GLN A 62 -6.52 19.65 3.54
N LEU A 63 -7.51 18.83 3.93
CA LEU A 63 -7.39 17.38 3.96
C LEU A 63 -7.10 16.82 2.56
N LYS A 64 -7.85 17.27 1.54
CA LYS A 64 -7.63 16.89 0.15
C LYS A 64 -6.21 17.22 -0.32
N LEU A 65 -5.74 18.42 -0.01
CA LEU A 65 -4.39 18.86 -0.38
C LEU A 65 -3.30 18.00 0.28
N HIS A 66 -3.40 17.77 1.59
CA HIS A 66 -2.40 17.00 2.32
C HIS A 66 -2.37 15.53 1.90
N LEU A 67 -3.53 14.92 1.67
CA LEU A 67 -3.59 13.53 1.20
C LEU A 67 -3.05 13.37 -0.21
N GLN A 68 -3.33 14.31 -1.13
CA GLN A 68 -2.74 14.28 -2.47
C GLN A 68 -1.21 14.36 -2.39
N LYS A 69 -0.67 15.29 -1.59
CA LYS A 69 0.77 15.38 -1.35
C LYS A 69 1.34 14.09 -0.75
N ALA A 70 0.63 13.47 0.19
CA ALA A 70 1.05 12.21 0.79
C ALA A 70 1.08 11.07 -0.25
N GLN A 71 0.09 10.98 -1.13
CA GLN A 71 0.06 10.00 -2.23
C GLN A 71 1.22 10.21 -3.21
N GLU A 72 1.47 11.45 -3.62
CA GLU A 72 2.59 11.81 -4.50
C GLU A 72 3.94 11.46 -3.86
N GLN A 73 4.11 11.77 -2.57
CA GLN A 73 5.31 11.38 -1.82
C GLN A 73 5.46 9.86 -1.72
N MET A 74 4.39 9.13 -1.38
CA MET A 74 4.42 7.67 -1.33
C MET A 74 4.85 7.07 -2.66
N LEU A 75 4.29 7.56 -3.78
CA LEU A 75 4.66 7.11 -5.11
C LEU A 75 6.13 7.42 -5.42
N ALA A 76 6.59 8.64 -5.11
CA ALA A 76 7.98 9.02 -5.31
C ALA A 76 8.96 8.14 -4.50
N TYR A 77 8.64 7.86 -3.23
CA TYR A 77 9.49 7.02 -2.37
C TYR A 77 9.44 5.54 -2.74
N ALA A 78 8.27 5.03 -3.13
CA ALA A 78 8.11 3.65 -3.59
C ALA A 78 8.90 3.41 -4.87
N ASN A 79 8.70 4.26 -5.88
CA ASN A 79 9.34 4.11 -7.19
C ASN A 79 10.87 4.25 -7.11
N LYS A 80 11.39 5.09 -6.20
CA LYS A 80 12.85 5.20 -5.97
C LYS A 80 13.53 3.88 -5.59
N LYS A 81 12.80 2.94 -4.98
CA LYS A 81 13.35 1.66 -4.50
C LYS A 81 13.06 0.49 -5.43
N ILE A 82 12.17 0.66 -6.41
CA ILE A 82 11.89 -0.37 -7.41
C ILE A 82 13.10 -0.44 -8.33
N ARG A 83 13.70 -1.62 -8.43
CA ARG A 83 14.75 -1.94 -9.40
C ARG A 83 14.18 -3.00 -10.32
N ASP A 84 14.23 -2.73 -11.62
CA ASP A 84 13.86 -3.72 -12.64
C ASP A 84 15.00 -4.72 -12.79
N LEU A 85 15.08 -5.65 -11.83
CA LEU A 85 16.07 -6.72 -11.84
C LEU A 85 15.42 -7.96 -12.44
N CYS A 86 15.81 -8.27 -13.67
CA CYS A 86 15.52 -9.54 -14.30
C CYS A 86 16.68 -10.49 -14.09
N PHE A 87 16.37 -11.74 -13.78
CA PHE A 87 17.35 -12.81 -13.70
C PHE A 87 17.06 -13.84 -14.78
N ASP A 88 18.13 -14.50 -15.24
CA ASP A 88 18.05 -15.56 -16.24
C ASP A 88 18.26 -16.95 -15.64
N ILE A 89 17.82 -17.96 -16.38
CA ILE A 89 17.98 -19.36 -15.97
C ILE A 89 19.47 -19.68 -15.94
N GLY A 90 19.93 -20.28 -14.84
CA GLY A 90 21.33 -20.61 -14.61
C GLY A 90 22.09 -19.61 -13.74
N GLU A 91 21.54 -18.42 -13.50
CA GLU A 91 22.15 -17.44 -12.59
C GLU A 91 22.02 -17.87 -11.12
N TRP A 92 22.97 -17.40 -10.31
CA TRP A 92 23.04 -17.69 -8.88
C TRP A 92 22.56 -16.50 -8.06
N VAL A 93 21.53 -16.72 -7.25
CA VAL A 93 20.91 -15.65 -6.47
C VAL A 93 20.85 -15.98 -4.99
N PHE A 94 20.93 -14.93 -4.17
CA PHE A 94 20.78 -15.02 -2.73
C PHE A 94 19.31 -14.94 -2.31
N LEU A 95 18.84 -15.95 -1.56
CA LEU A 95 17.44 -16.01 -1.14
C LEU A 95 17.26 -15.41 0.25
N LYS A 96 16.30 -14.49 0.39
CA LYS A 96 15.95 -13.89 1.68
C LYS A 96 14.76 -14.63 2.30
N LEU A 97 15.00 -15.29 3.42
CA LEU A 97 14.01 -16.08 4.15
C LEU A 97 13.79 -15.52 5.55
N ARG A 98 12.70 -15.90 6.21
CA ARG A 98 12.48 -15.56 7.62
C ARG A 98 13.29 -16.53 8.49
N PRO A 99 14.35 -16.08 9.20
CA PRO A 99 15.34 -16.98 9.83
C PRO A 99 14.72 -17.97 10.84
N HIS A 100 13.73 -17.52 11.61
CA HIS A 100 13.11 -18.33 12.66
C HIS A 100 12.14 -19.40 12.14
N ARG A 101 11.61 -19.27 10.91
CA ARG A 101 10.63 -20.23 10.36
C ARG A 101 11.23 -21.27 9.42
N GLN A 102 12.39 -21.00 8.84
CA GLN A 102 12.91 -21.78 7.71
C GLN A 102 14.31 -22.34 7.98
N GLN A 103 14.41 -23.12 9.06
CA GLN A 103 15.64 -23.87 9.41
C GLN A 103 15.90 -25.07 8.50
N SER A 104 14.92 -25.47 7.69
CA SER A 104 14.98 -26.61 6.76
C SER A 104 15.88 -26.38 5.55
N VAL A 105 16.14 -25.10 5.21
CA VAL A 105 16.95 -24.71 4.05
C VAL A 105 18.44 -24.77 4.37
N VAL A 106 18.84 -24.18 5.50
CA VAL A 106 20.19 -24.30 6.06
C VAL A 106 20.07 -24.29 7.59
N LYS A 107 20.58 -25.33 8.25
CA LYS A 107 20.69 -25.36 9.71
C LYS A 107 21.84 -24.43 10.13
N ARG A 108 21.51 -23.37 10.87
CA ARG A 108 22.48 -22.41 11.38
C ARG A 108 22.54 -22.49 12.90
N ILE A 109 23.75 -22.43 13.45
CA ILE A 109 24.01 -22.54 14.89
C ILE A 109 23.37 -21.37 15.66
N ASN A 110 23.43 -20.15 15.12
CA ASN A 110 22.82 -18.97 15.74
C ASN A 110 22.04 -18.15 14.70
N GLN A 111 20.73 -17.99 14.91
CA GLN A 111 19.86 -17.24 14.00
C GLN A 111 20.02 -15.71 14.12
N LYS A 112 20.42 -15.20 15.29
CA LYS A 112 20.52 -13.76 15.57
C LYS A 112 21.76 -13.13 14.94
N LEU A 113 22.84 -13.90 14.81
CA LEU A 113 24.12 -13.47 14.23
C LEU A 113 24.36 -14.02 12.81
N ALA A 114 23.39 -14.73 12.24
CA ALA A 114 23.53 -15.30 10.91
C ALA A 114 23.40 -14.25 9.79
N ALA A 115 24.04 -14.52 8.65
CA ALA A 115 23.85 -13.73 7.43
C ALA A 115 22.37 -13.66 7.05
N ARG A 116 21.88 -12.48 6.66
CA ARG A 116 20.45 -12.26 6.37
C ARG A 116 19.92 -13.09 5.19
N PHE A 117 20.79 -13.37 4.22
CA PHE A 117 20.47 -14.14 3.03
C PHE A 117 21.01 -15.57 3.13
N PHE A 118 20.32 -16.49 2.47
CA PHE A 118 20.66 -17.92 2.41
C PHE A 118 21.20 -18.24 1.03
N GLY A 119 22.44 -18.74 1.00
CA GLY A 119 23.10 -19.41 -0.14
C GLY A 119 23.07 -18.66 -1.47
N PRO A 120 24.00 -18.91 -2.38
CA PRO A 120 23.67 -18.81 -3.79
C PRO A 120 22.83 -20.03 -4.14
N PHE A 121 21.63 -19.84 -4.67
CA PHE A 121 20.83 -20.89 -5.29
C PHE A 121 20.69 -20.60 -6.78
N GLN A 122 20.81 -21.64 -7.59
CA GLN A 122 20.67 -21.51 -9.03
C GLN A 122 19.20 -21.39 -9.43
N ILE A 123 18.90 -20.49 -10.37
CA ILE A 123 17.57 -20.39 -10.98
C ILE A 123 17.40 -21.51 -12.00
N VAL A 124 16.40 -22.35 -11.79
CA VAL A 124 16.06 -23.50 -12.66
C VAL A 124 15.02 -23.13 -13.70
N ALA A 125 14.08 -22.27 -13.34
CA ALA A 125 13.01 -21.84 -14.25
C ALA A 125 12.47 -20.46 -13.88
N LYS A 126 11.95 -19.73 -14.87
CA LYS A 126 11.21 -18.48 -14.69
C LYS A 126 9.71 -18.78 -14.75
N VAL A 127 9.02 -18.61 -13.62
CA VAL A 127 7.57 -18.90 -13.48
C VAL A 127 6.73 -17.67 -13.82
N GLY A 128 7.27 -16.47 -13.61
CA GLY A 128 6.64 -15.20 -13.95
C GLY A 128 7.64 -14.07 -14.05
N PRO A 129 7.19 -12.83 -14.32
CA PRO A 129 8.10 -11.68 -14.53
C PRO A 129 9.01 -11.41 -13.33
N VAL A 130 8.52 -11.65 -12.10
CA VAL A 130 9.25 -11.46 -10.83
C VAL A 130 9.31 -12.76 -10.00
N ALA A 131 8.93 -13.89 -10.59
CA ALA A 131 8.82 -15.17 -9.88
C ALA A 131 9.73 -16.23 -10.51
N TYR A 132 10.67 -16.73 -9.72
CA TYR A 132 11.72 -17.67 -10.16
C TYR A 132 11.70 -18.94 -9.31
N LYS A 133 11.92 -20.08 -9.95
CA LYS A 133 12.09 -21.38 -9.28
C LYS A 133 13.57 -21.62 -9.03
N LEU A 134 13.93 -21.80 -7.75
CA LEU A 134 15.31 -22.02 -7.31
C LEU A 134 15.59 -23.50 -7.05
N GLN A 135 16.83 -23.92 -7.29
CA GLN A 135 17.32 -25.24 -6.91
C GLN A 135 17.65 -25.24 -5.41
N LEU A 136 16.67 -25.61 -4.59
CA LEU A 136 16.85 -25.76 -3.15
C LEU A 136 17.22 -27.21 -2.79
N PRO A 137 17.93 -27.43 -1.66
CA PRO A 137 18.17 -28.78 -1.14
C PRO A 137 16.87 -29.55 -0.97
N ALA A 138 16.85 -30.86 -1.26
CA ALA A 138 15.64 -31.69 -1.16
C ALA A 138 15.02 -31.73 0.25
N SER A 139 15.79 -31.43 1.28
CA SER A 139 15.32 -31.28 2.67
C SER A 139 14.55 -29.98 2.94
N SER A 140 14.54 -29.04 2.01
CA SER A 140 13.97 -27.71 2.17
C SER A 140 12.43 -27.78 2.12
N LYS A 141 11.81 -27.64 3.29
CA LYS A 141 10.36 -27.45 3.41
C LYS A 141 10.07 -25.97 3.50
N ILE A 142 9.80 -25.35 2.35
CA ILE A 142 9.31 -23.98 2.23
C ILE A 142 7.87 -24.08 1.75
N HIS A 143 6.93 -23.72 2.62
CA HIS A 143 5.51 -23.54 2.32
C HIS A 143 5.19 -22.05 2.35
#